data_AF-A0A954SD46-F1
#
_entry.id   AF-A0A954SD46-F1
#
_cell.length_a   1.000
_cell.length_b   1.000
_cell.length_c   1.000
_cell.angle_alpha   90.00
_cell.angle_beta   90.00
_cell.angle_gamma   90.00
#
_symmetry.space_group_name_H-M   'P 1'
#
loop_
_entity.id
_entity.type
_entity.pdbx_description
1 polymer ?
#
loop_
_entity_poly.entity_id
_entity_poly.type
_entity_poly.pdbx_seq_one_letter_code
_entity_poly.pdbx_strand_id
1 'polypeptide(L)'
;MNPKLTAVALSLIATAIVSPIASTLAITPAQPQQASSEASNQSNKNTEVWTQAAESQPVMERGEEALVNAGTKSSDGKLQLTDAEFGSGPNPNWIWGDDNNASYTLTTTFTATAIAAATLKASCDNVGTVFVNGQQVATSSEWQEPMVADVASLIKDGENVVKAQVSNQGGVAAFVLKLAMKDQAGKVTHVVSNADWTIASKSQTDGKKVALRGNYGDGPWNRVFENTGSESRVPNGTFEVPPGFVVDKLFTVPKEELGSWVCIAFDNKGRLLASDQGNRGICRITLPAALGRAAGRKPSDSDEGETVVERLDFSKCQYQPSGAQGMLWAFDSLYFCCNGGPGSGLYRARDNDGDDQFDECVKLKEFRGGGEHGPHSIRLSPDGKRIFVIAGNHTDPPFNAGEELENENYSSRIPTNWGEDLLLPRMWDANGHARGKLAPGGWIAGTDPDGKTWDIFSIGYRNPYDMAFNADGELFAYDADMEWDVGTPWYRPTRVMHATSGSEFGWRSGTGK
;
A
#
# COMPACT_ATOMS: atom_id res chain seq x y z
N MET A 1 13.76 -2.12 41.18
CA MET A 1 15.19 -2.10 40.79
C MET A 1 15.36 -2.93 39.53
N ASN A 2 15.65 -2.26 38.40
CA ASN A 2 16.40 -2.85 37.29
C ASN A 2 17.89 -2.87 37.71
N PRO A 3 18.80 -3.71 37.18
CA PRO A 3 19.14 -3.64 35.76
C PRO A 3 19.59 -4.95 35.05
N LYS A 4 19.29 -4.98 33.74
CA LYS A 4 20.15 -5.32 32.57
C LYS A 4 20.97 -6.62 32.57
N LEU A 5 20.73 -7.44 31.53
CA LEU A 5 21.80 -8.15 30.81
C LEU A 5 21.46 -8.29 29.32
N THR A 6 22.32 -7.67 28.53
CA THR A 6 22.40 -7.65 27.07
C THR A 6 23.20 -8.86 26.59
N ALA A 7 22.80 -9.52 25.50
CA ALA A 7 23.71 -10.33 24.70
C ALA A 7 23.26 -10.37 23.23
N VAL A 8 24.10 -9.79 22.39
CA VAL A 8 24.08 -9.81 20.92
C VAL A 8 24.86 -11.04 20.47
N ALA A 9 24.34 -11.81 19.51
CA ALA A 9 25.11 -12.81 18.79
C ALA A 9 24.90 -12.62 17.28
N LEU A 10 25.90 -12.02 16.64
CA LEU A 10 26.05 -11.87 15.20
C LEU A 10 26.99 -13.00 14.74
N SER A 11 26.56 -13.86 13.82
CA SER A 11 27.40 -14.88 13.20
C SER A 11 27.59 -14.56 11.73
N LEU A 12 28.75 -14.00 11.39
CA LEU A 12 29.29 -13.92 10.03
C LEU A 12 29.75 -15.32 9.59
N ILE A 13 29.35 -15.76 8.39
CA ILE A 13 30.09 -16.76 7.63
C ILE A 13 30.37 -16.16 6.24
N ALA A 14 31.65 -15.94 5.97
CA ALA A 14 32.20 -15.58 4.69
C ALA A 14 32.57 -16.84 3.91
N THR A 15 32.22 -16.91 2.62
CA THR A 15 32.81 -17.88 1.70
C THR A 15 33.18 -17.19 0.39
N ALA A 16 34.39 -17.49 -0.07
CA ALA A 16 35.17 -16.78 -1.05
C ALA A 16 34.74 -17.00 -2.50
N ILE A 17 35.02 -15.98 -3.31
CA ILE A 17 34.89 -15.89 -4.76
C ILE A 17 36.06 -16.63 -5.42
N VAL A 18 35.78 -17.50 -6.39
CA VAL A 18 36.74 -17.90 -7.43
C VAL A 18 36.04 -17.87 -8.79
N SER A 19 36.51 -16.99 -9.66
CA SER A 19 36.14 -16.85 -11.06
C SER A 19 37.19 -17.54 -11.94
N PRO A 20 36.83 -18.05 -13.14
CA PRO A 20 37.77 -18.00 -14.24
C PRO A 20 37.19 -17.31 -15.49
N ILE A 21 38.04 -16.44 -16.02
CA ILE A 21 37.96 -15.75 -17.30
C ILE A 21 38.11 -16.76 -18.46
N ALA A 22 37.27 -16.66 -19.49
CA ALA A 22 37.62 -17.10 -20.84
C ALA A 22 36.90 -16.24 -21.88
N SER A 23 37.68 -15.49 -22.67
CA SER A 23 37.24 -14.79 -23.88
C SER A 23 37.49 -15.66 -25.10
N THR A 24 36.55 -15.76 -26.05
CA THR A 24 36.92 -15.98 -27.46
C THR A 24 35.85 -15.49 -28.46
N LEU A 25 36.36 -15.10 -29.63
CA LEU A 25 35.76 -14.33 -30.73
C LEU A 25 34.65 -15.05 -31.55
N ALA A 26 33.88 -14.20 -32.22
CA ALA A 26 32.77 -14.47 -33.14
C ALA A 26 33.15 -14.99 -34.53
N ILE A 27 32.25 -15.75 -35.17
CA ILE A 27 32.07 -15.85 -36.64
C ILE A 27 30.58 -16.13 -36.97
N THR A 28 29.98 -15.31 -37.83
CA THR A 28 28.65 -15.46 -38.46
C THR A 28 28.75 -16.09 -39.86
N PRO A 29 27.68 -16.73 -40.36
CA PRO A 29 27.21 -16.36 -41.70
C PRO A 29 25.67 -16.36 -41.93
N ALA A 30 25.28 -15.39 -42.77
CA ALA A 30 24.19 -15.25 -43.75
C ALA A 30 22.74 -15.77 -43.52
N GLN A 31 21.79 -14.81 -43.65
CA GLN A 31 20.34 -14.97 -43.81
C GLN A 31 19.91 -15.57 -45.16
N PRO A 32 18.61 -15.93 -45.29
CA PRO A 32 17.79 -15.18 -46.26
C PRO A 32 16.37 -14.74 -45.78
N GLN A 33 16.06 -13.48 -46.14
CA GLN A 33 14.79 -12.80 -46.53
C GLN A 33 13.47 -13.07 -45.75
N GLN A 34 13.00 -12.11 -44.93
CA GLN A 34 12.16 -10.92 -45.25
C GLN A 34 10.66 -11.21 -45.57
N ALA A 35 9.80 -10.86 -44.62
CA ALA A 35 8.46 -10.33 -44.85
C ALA A 35 8.27 -9.10 -43.94
N SER A 36 7.54 -8.12 -44.45
CA SER A 36 7.76 -6.68 -44.28
C SER A 36 7.21 -6.05 -43.00
N SER A 37 7.92 -5.00 -42.60
CA SER A 37 7.77 -4.06 -41.48
C SER A 37 6.56 -3.13 -41.56
N GLU A 38 5.97 -2.84 -40.40
CA GLU A 38 5.68 -1.47 -39.96
C GLU A 38 6.30 -1.29 -38.57
N ALA A 39 7.56 -0.87 -38.54
CA ALA A 39 8.24 -0.45 -37.31
C ALA A 39 8.09 1.08 -37.21
N SER A 40 7.28 1.54 -36.27
CA SER A 40 7.34 2.93 -35.83
C SER A 40 8.56 3.10 -34.93
N ASN A 41 9.43 4.03 -35.31
CA ASN A 41 10.56 4.51 -34.53
C ASN A 41 10.07 5.00 -33.16
N GLN A 42 10.25 4.22 -32.09
CA GLN A 42 10.21 4.73 -30.72
C GLN A 42 11.65 4.94 -30.25
N SER A 43 12.13 6.17 -30.43
CA SER A 43 13.26 6.72 -29.67
C SER A 43 12.94 6.71 -28.18
N ASN A 44 13.88 6.22 -27.35
CA ASN A 44 13.95 6.33 -25.88
C ASN A 44 12.74 6.99 -25.21
N LYS A 45 11.78 6.19 -24.76
CA LYS A 45 10.84 6.66 -23.74
C LYS A 45 11.65 6.86 -22.46
N ASN A 46 11.79 8.10 -22.00
CA ASN A 46 12.12 8.36 -20.61
C ASN A 46 11.10 7.56 -19.77
N THR A 47 11.57 6.64 -18.94
CA THR A 47 10.74 6.00 -17.93
C THR A 47 10.13 7.11 -17.09
N GLU A 48 8.81 7.26 -17.14
CA GLU A 48 8.12 8.24 -16.30
C GLU A 48 8.41 7.89 -14.83
N VAL A 49 8.83 8.90 -14.07
CA VAL A 49 9.16 8.79 -12.66
C VAL A 49 8.21 9.70 -11.90
N TRP A 50 7.61 9.16 -10.84
CA TRP A 50 6.78 9.91 -9.91
C TRP A 50 7.52 10.02 -8.57
N THR A 51 7.44 11.19 -7.92
CA THR A 51 8.00 11.37 -6.58
C THR A 51 6.97 11.94 -5.63
N GLN A 52 7.07 11.57 -4.35
CA GLN A 52 6.25 12.14 -3.29
C GLN A 52 6.97 12.07 -1.94
N ALA A 53 6.99 13.19 -1.22
CA ALA A 53 7.47 13.21 0.14
C ALA A 53 6.58 12.36 1.06
N ALA A 54 7.20 11.63 1.99
CA ALA A 54 6.44 10.89 2.99
C ALA A 54 5.67 11.87 3.90
N GLU A 55 4.39 11.59 4.10
CA GLU A 55 3.48 12.43 4.88
C GLU A 55 2.95 11.65 6.09
N SER A 56 3.32 12.07 7.30
CA SER A 56 2.80 11.46 8.52
C SER A 56 1.30 11.63 8.65
N GLN A 57 0.61 10.51 8.81
CA GLN A 57 -0.83 10.43 8.96
C GLN A 57 -1.21 10.51 10.44
N PRO A 58 -2.34 11.14 10.77
CA PRO A 58 -2.86 11.12 12.13
C PRO A 58 -3.21 9.67 12.53
N VAL A 59 -2.77 9.28 13.72
CA VAL A 59 -3.02 7.96 14.31
C VAL A 59 -3.57 8.12 15.73
N MET A 60 -4.39 7.17 16.17
CA MET A 60 -4.77 7.02 17.58
C MET A 60 -3.98 5.85 18.18
N GLU A 61 -3.44 6.02 19.39
CA GLU A 61 -2.83 4.90 20.09
C GLU A 61 -3.90 3.95 20.62
N ARG A 62 -3.71 2.63 20.43
CA ARG A 62 -4.66 1.60 20.88
C ARG A 62 -4.89 1.69 22.38
N GLY A 63 -6.15 1.79 22.78
CA GLY A 63 -6.56 1.93 24.18
C GLY A 63 -6.76 3.37 24.64
N GLU A 64 -6.48 4.37 23.81
CA GLU A 64 -7.09 5.69 23.95
C GLU A 64 -8.52 5.63 23.39
N GLU A 65 -9.52 6.15 24.11
CA GLU A 65 -10.90 6.17 23.62
C GLU A 65 -10.99 6.93 22.29
N ALA A 66 -11.26 6.20 21.21
CA ALA A 66 -11.53 6.75 19.90
C ALA A 66 -12.76 7.67 19.95
N LEU A 67 -12.58 8.96 19.63
CA LEU A 67 -13.69 9.83 19.27
C LEU A 67 -14.15 9.44 17.85
N VAL A 68 -15.02 8.43 17.75
CA VAL A 68 -15.52 7.92 16.48
C VAL A 68 -16.51 8.93 15.87
N ASN A 69 -16.14 9.50 14.72
CA ASN A 69 -17.06 10.18 13.81
C ASN A 69 -17.60 9.16 12.79
N ALA A 70 -18.78 8.61 13.08
CA ALA A 70 -19.68 8.05 12.06
C ALA A 70 -21.05 8.72 12.23
N GLY A 71 -21.69 9.04 11.10
CA GLY A 71 -22.87 9.88 11.03
C GLY A 71 -23.99 9.51 12.01
N THR A 72 -24.64 10.57 12.50
CA THR A 72 -25.86 10.60 13.32
C THR A 72 -25.78 10.06 14.76
N LYS A 73 -25.58 11.03 15.68
CA LYS A 73 -25.74 11.00 17.14
C LYS A 73 -24.75 10.10 17.91
N SER A 74 -23.76 10.71 18.56
CA SER A 74 -23.07 10.08 19.70
C SER A 74 -23.64 10.60 21.03
N SER A 75 -23.57 9.72 22.01
CA SER A 75 -24.23 9.73 23.31
C SER A 75 -23.43 10.42 24.43
N ASP A 76 -22.38 11.17 24.11
CA ASP A 76 -21.35 11.51 25.11
C ASP A 76 -21.38 12.96 25.60
N GLY A 77 -22.39 13.75 25.22
CA GLY A 77 -22.61 15.09 25.76
C GLY A 77 -21.49 16.13 25.49
N LYS A 78 -20.44 15.79 24.71
CA LYS A 78 -19.43 16.74 24.26
C LYS A 78 -19.99 17.62 23.14
N LEU A 79 -19.90 18.94 23.31
CA LEU A 79 -20.24 19.91 22.27
C LEU A 79 -19.35 19.67 21.05
N GLN A 80 -19.91 19.76 19.84
CA GLN A 80 -19.19 19.61 18.56
C GLN A 80 -19.43 20.85 17.69
N LEU A 81 -18.48 21.18 16.82
CA LEU A 81 -18.64 22.24 15.81
C LEU A 81 -19.33 21.68 14.55
N THR A 82 -20.41 22.32 14.12
CA THR A 82 -21.07 22.01 12.85
C THR A 82 -20.36 22.69 11.69
N ASP A 83 -20.55 22.20 10.46
CA ASP A 83 -20.01 22.85 9.25
C ASP A 83 -20.52 24.29 9.08
N ALA A 84 -21.76 24.57 9.48
CA ALA A 84 -22.33 25.92 9.48
C ALA A 84 -21.58 26.85 10.46
N GLU A 85 -21.25 26.36 11.64
CA GLU A 85 -20.50 27.11 12.64
C GLU A 85 -19.03 27.30 12.22
N PHE A 86 -18.42 26.30 11.60
CA PHE A 86 -17.10 26.44 11.00
C PHE A 86 -17.12 27.49 9.87
N GLY A 87 -18.12 27.44 8.98
CA GLY A 87 -18.28 28.36 7.87
C GLY A 87 -18.61 29.79 8.31
N SER A 88 -19.23 29.98 9.48
CA SER A 88 -19.55 31.31 10.03
C SER A 88 -18.32 32.16 10.36
N GLY A 89 -18.52 33.44 10.66
CA GLY A 89 -17.42 34.35 11.00
C GLY A 89 -16.62 34.83 9.77
N PRO A 90 -15.44 35.42 9.96
CA PRO A 90 -14.66 36.02 8.88
C PRO A 90 -14.15 34.98 7.89
N ASN A 91 -14.00 35.41 6.64
CA ASN A 91 -13.23 34.67 5.64
C ASN A 91 -11.75 34.91 5.88
N PRO A 92 -10.91 33.88 5.71
CA PRO A 92 -9.47 34.05 5.76
C PRO A 92 -8.95 34.76 4.51
N ASN A 93 -7.69 35.18 4.55
CA ASN A 93 -6.93 35.63 3.40
C ASN A 93 -5.83 34.62 3.08
N TRP A 94 -5.50 34.54 1.80
CA TRP A 94 -4.27 33.91 1.35
C TRP A 94 -3.10 34.81 1.76
N ILE A 95 -2.14 34.26 2.49
CA ILE A 95 -0.98 34.98 3.03
C ILE A 95 0.33 34.28 2.65
N TRP A 96 1.40 35.05 2.44
CA TRP A 96 2.75 34.51 2.21
C TRP A 96 3.83 35.55 2.56
N GLY A 97 5.10 35.19 2.40
CA GLY A 97 6.22 36.15 2.40
C GLY A 97 6.48 36.73 1.01
N ASP A 98 7.32 37.76 0.92
CA ASP A 98 7.54 38.52 -0.33
C ASP A 98 8.14 37.66 -1.46
N ASP A 99 9.05 36.74 -1.11
CA ASP A 99 9.66 35.77 -2.03
C ASP A 99 8.85 34.46 -2.01
N ASN A 100 8.31 34.05 -3.17
CA ASN A 100 7.52 32.84 -3.28
C ASN A 100 8.33 31.58 -3.01
N ASN A 101 9.63 31.55 -3.32
CA ASN A 101 10.45 30.33 -3.28
C ASN A 101 11.16 30.13 -1.94
N ALA A 102 11.00 31.06 -0.99
CA ALA A 102 11.57 30.92 0.35
C ALA A 102 10.64 30.14 1.28
N SER A 103 11.24 29.46 2.26
CA SER A 103 10.52 28.82 3.36
C SER A 103 10.29 29.81 4.51
N TYR A 104 9.11 29.77 5.10
CA TYR A 104 8.70 30.70 6.15
C TYR A 104 8.10 29.98 7.36
N THR A 105 8.18 30.64 8.51
CA THR A 105 7.33 30.37 9.68
C THR A 105 6.34 31.51 9.84
N LEU A 106 5.06 31.22 9.61
CA LEU A 106 3.94 32.13 9.82
C LEU A 106 3.42 31.92 11.25
N THR A 107 3.18 32.99 12.01
CA THR A 107 2.75 32.91 13.41
C THR A 107 1.59 33.86 13.68
N THR A 108 0.62 33.40 14.48
CA THR A 108 -0.39 34.24 15.11
C THR A 108 -0.65 33.78 16.53
N THR A 109 -1.18 34.68 17.36
CA THR A 109 -1.56 34.43 18.74
C THR A 109 -3.03 34.75 18.95
N PHE A 110 -3.70 34.00 19.82
CA PHE A 110 -5.10 34.25 20.16
C PHE A 110 -5.35 33.93 21.63
N THR A 111 -6.37 34.55 22.22
CA THR A 111 -6.82 34.22 23.57
C THR A 111 -8.07 33.34 23.48
N ALA A 112 -8.12 32.31 24.31
CA ALA A 112 -9.28 31.42 24.42
C ALA A 112 -9.58 31.13 25.90
N THR A 113 -10.84 30.81 26.20
CA THR A 113 -11.28 30.45 27.54
C THR A 113 -12.35 29.37 27.43
N ALA A 114 -12.23 28.29 28.20
CA ALA A 114 -13.21 27.24 28.33
C ALA A 114 -13.68 26.66 26.98
N ILE A 115 -12.73 26.33 26.09
CA ILE A 115 -13.04 25.73 24.79
C ILE A 115 -13.54 24.30 24.97
N ALA A 116 -14.70 24.00 24.39
CA ALA A 116 -15.33 22.69 24.39
C ALA A 116 -15.12 21.93 23.07
N ALA A 117 -15.03 22.64 21.94
CA ALA A 117 -14.72 22.08 20.63
C ALA A 117 -13.89 23.05 19.79
N ALA A 118 -12.97 22.54 18.97
CA ALA A 118 -12.20 23.39 18.05
C ALA A 118 -11.77 22.62 16.81
N THR A 119 -12.05 23.19 15.64
CA THR A 119 -11.70 22.60 14.35
C THR A 119 -10.87 23.60 13.55
N LEU A 120 -9.69 23.16 13.11
CA LEU A 120 -8.78 23.90 12.26
C LEU A 120 -8.83 23.34 10.84
N LYS A 121 -8.94 24.21 9.84
CA LYS A 121 -8.61 23.89 8.44
C LYS A 121 -7.52 24.80 7.92
N ALA A 122 -6.60 24.25 7.13
CA ALA A 122 -5.55 25.03 6.49
C ALA A 122 -5.20 24.47 5.10
N SER A 123 -4.62 25.27 4.23
CA SER A 123 -4.07 24.82 2.95
C SER A 123 -2.85 25.69 2.62
N CYS A 124 -1.90 25.10 1.90
CA CYS A 124 -0.63 25.70 1.56
C CYS A 124 -0.21 25.26 0.16
N ASP A 125 0.30 26.17 -0.65
CA ASP A 125 0.98 25.81 -1.89
C ASP A 125 2.24 24.97 -1.59
N ASN A 126 2.39 23.87 -2.33
CA ASN A 126 3.38 22.79 -2.20
C ASN A 126 3.61 22.13 -0.85
N VAL A 127 3.99 22.82 0.23
CA VAL A 127 4.25 22.15 1.53
C VAL A 127 3.91 23.07 2.68
N GLY A 128 3.07 22.60 3.61
CA GLY A 128 2.73 23.32 4.82
C GLY A 128 2.52 22.39 6.01
N THR A 129 3.08 22.76 7.17
CA THR A 129 2.90 22.07 8.46
C THR A 129 2.40 23.05 9.51
N VAL A 130 1.30 22.72 10.18
CA VAL A 130 0.64 23.57 11.18
C VAL A 130 0.87 23.01 12.58
N PHE A 131 1.16 23.92 13.52
CA PHE A 131 1.37 23.63 14.93
C PHE A 131 0.43 24.49 15.79
N VAL A 132 -0.16 23.89 16.83
CA VAL A 132 -0.89 24.60 17.88
C VAL A 132 -0.17 24.36 19.19
N ASN A 133 0.23 25.44 19.87
CA ASN A 133 0.98 25.40 21.13
C ASN A 133 2.24 24.50 21.10
N GLY A 134 2.89 24.41 19.94
CA GLY A 134 4.13 23.65 19.73
C GLY A 134 3.92 22.20 19.31
N GLN A 135 2.70 21.68 19.34
CA GLN A 135 2.38 20.35 18.83
C GLN A 135 1.96 20.43 17.37
N GLN A 136 2.53 19.57 16.52
CA GLN A 136 2.13 19.45 15.11
C GLN A 136 0.71 18.88 15.05
N VAL A 137 -0.18 19.56 14.33
CA VAL A 137 -1.61 19.17 14.22
C VAL A 137 -2.02 18.80 12.81
N ALA A 138 -1.29 19.29 11.80
CA ALA A 138 -1.54 18.94 10.40
C ALA A 138 -0.30 19.19 9.54
N THR A 139 -0.19 18.45 8.44
CA THR A 139 0.79 18.70 7.39
C THR A 139 0.17 18.33 6.05
N SER A 140 0.58 18.99 4.97
CA SER A 140 0.17 18.65 3.61
C SER A 140 1.24 19.05 2.61
N SER A 141 1.38 18.27 1.53
CA SER A 141 2.10 18.67 0.32
C SER A 141 1.19 18.99 -0.88
N GLU A 142 -0.12 18.96 -0.68
CA GLU A 142 -1.13 19.14 -1.73
C GLU A 142 -2.06 20.29 -1.35
N TRP A 143 -2.06 21.36 -2.12
CA TRP A 143 -2.84 22.56 -1.76
C TRP A 143 -4.33 22.36 -2.03
N GLN A 144 -4.69 21.53 -3.01
CA GLN A 144 -6.07 21.26 -3.42
C GLN A 144 -6.88 20.56 -2.31
N GLU A 145 -6.18 19.97 -1.33
CA GLU A 145 -6.73 19.27 -0.20
C GLU A 145 -6.43 20.02 1.10
N PRO A 146 -7.45 20.58 1.78
CA PRO A 146 -7.20 21.29 3.02
C PRO A 146 -6.85 20.30 4.13
N MET A 147 -5.78 20.59 4.85
CA MET A 147 -5.51 20.06 6.19
C MET A 147 -6.72 20.30 7.09
N VAL A 148 -7.12 19.30 7.89
CA VAL A 148 -8.19 19.43 8.90
C VAL A 148 -7.75 18.78 10.20
N ALA A 149 -7.87 19.48 11.33
CA ALA A 149 -7.52 18.96 12.65
C ALA A 149 -8.56 19.34 13.71
N ASP A 150 -8.90 18.40 14.61
CA ASP A 150 -9.51 18.72 15.91
C ASP A 150 -8.38 19.12 16.85
N VAL A 151 -8.48 20.33 17.40
CA VAL A 151 -7.44 20.93 18.25
C VAL A 151 -7.96 21.35 19.61
N ALA A 152 -9.16 20.91 19.99
CA ALA A 152 -9.82 21.34 21.23
C ALA A 152 -8.97 21.06 22.48
N SER A 153 -8.38 19.86 22.55
CA SER A 153 -7.53 19.43 23.66
C SER A 153 -6.19 20.16 23.76
N LEU A 154 -5.77 20.83 22.68
CA LEU A 154 -4.50 21.56 22.61
C LEU A 154 -4.64 23.03 22.97
N ILE A 155 -5.86 23.55 22.98
CA ILE A 155 -6.15 24.94 23.33
C ILE A 155 -6.26 25.05 24.86
N LYS A 156 -5.43 25.91 25.43
CA LYS A 156 -5.44 26.21 26.88
C LYS A 156 -6.18 27.51 27.15
N ASP A 157 -6.63 27.68 28.38
CA ASP A 157 -7.12 28.98 28.84
C ASP A 157 -6.00 30.03 28.80
N GLY A 158 -6.31 31.22 28.29
CA GLY A 158 -5.36 32.31 28.09
C GLY A 158 -4.77 32.34 26.68
N GLU A 159 -3.51 32.73 26.57
CA GLU A 159 -2.83 32.93 25.29
C GLU A 159 -2.40 31.60 24.65
N ASN A 160 -2.72 31.45 23.37
CA ASN A 160 -2.42 30.31 22.52
C ASN A 160 -1.69 30.79 21.26
N VAL A 161 -0.91 29.90 20.66
CA VAL A 161 -0.11 30.20 19.47
C VAL A 161 -0.43 29.20 18.36
N VAL A 162 -0.66 29.71 17.14
CA VAL A 162 -0.65 28.91 15.91
C VAL A 162 0.61 29.27 15.13
N LYS A 163 1.34 28.26 14.69
CA LYS A 163 2.46 28.40 13.75
C LYS A 163 2.22 27.57 12.51
N ALA A 164 2.65 28.07 11.35
CA ALA A 164 2.69 27.30 10.12
C ALA A 164 4.09 27.40 9.53
N GLN A 165 4.75 26.27 9.31
CA GLN A 165 5.98 26.17 8.53
C GLN A 165 5.59 25.87 7.10
N VAL A 166 5.98 26.74 6.17
CA VAL A 166 5.51 26.69 4.79
C VAL A 166 6.68 26.82 3.81
N SER A 167 6.62 26.11 2.69
CA SER A 167 7.61 26.19 1.62
C SER A 167 6.99 25.90 0.26
N ASN A 168 7.52 26.56 -0.77
CA ASN A 168 7.04 26.46 -2.14
C ASN A 168 8.04 25.76 -3.06
N GLN A 169 7.57 25.13 -4.14
CA GLN A 169 8.38 24.45 -5.16
C GLN A 169 8.25 25.13 -6.55
N GLY A 170 7.92 26.42 -6.58
CA GLY A 170 7.87 27.25 -7.80
C GLY A 170 6.51 27.92 -8.01
N GLY A 171 6.44 28.91 -8.91
CA GLY A 171 5.16 29.57 -9.22
C GLY A 171 4.65 30.54 -8.13
N VAL A 172 3.32 30.66 -8.05
CA VAL A 172 2.62 31.49 -7.05
C VAL A 172 2.48 30.71 -5.76
N ALA A 173 2.67 31.37 -4.61
CA ALA A 173 2.63 30.70 -3.31
C ALA A 173 1.65 31.38 -2.35
N ALA A 174 0.91 30.59 -1.59
CA ALA A 174 0.04 31.10 -0.54
C ALA A 174 -0.28 30.05 0.52
N PHE A 175 -0.63 30.55 1.71
CA PHE A 175 -1.14 29.78 2.83
C PHE A 175 -2.48 30.37 3.28
N VAL A 176 -3.41 29.52 3.69
CA VAL A 176 -4.69 29.91 4.28
C VAL A 176 -4.99 29.05 5.50
N LEU A 177 -5.59 29.64 6.53
CA LEU A 177 -6.02 28.92 7.73
C LEU A 177 -7.29 29.52 8.32
N LYS A 178 -8.19 28.66 8.79
CA LYS A 178 -9.33 29.02 9.63
C LYS A 178 -9.47 28.02 10.77
N LEU A 179 -9.45 28.52 12.00
CA LEU A 179 -9.74 27.80 13.23
C LEU A 179 -11.07 28.32 13.77
N ALA A 180 -12.06 27.44 13.90
CA ALA A 180 -13.30 27.71 14.61
C ALA A 180 -13.24 27.07 16.00
N MET A 181 -13.71 27.78 17.02
CA MET A 181 -13.72 27.33 18.41
C MET A 181 -15.10 27.56 19.00
N LYS A 182 -15.61 26.61 19.77
CA LYS A 182 -16.85 26.71 20.52
C LYS A 182 -16.54 26.59 22.00
N ASP A 183 -16.92 27.58 22.79
CA ASP A 183 -16.76 27.53 24.25
C ASP A 183 -17.85 26.68 24.91
N GLN A 184 -17.70 26.40 26.21
CA GLN A 184 -18.68 25.66 27.01
C GLN A 184 -20.06 26.33 27.08
N ALA A 185 -20.16 27.63 26.82
CA ALA A 185 -21.42 28.36 26.72
C ALA A 185 -22.06 28.28 25.32
N GLY A 186 -21.40 27.60 24.37
CA GLY A 186 -21.86 27.42 22.99
C GLY A 186 -21.52 28.59 22.06
N LYS A 187 -20.78 29.60 22.52
CA LYS A 187 -20.36 30.73 21.67
C LYS A 187 -19.22 30.29 20.76
N VAL A 188 -19.37 30.62 19.47
CA VAL A 188 -18.37 30.31 18.45
C VAL A 188 -17.48 31.53 18.16
N THR A 189 -16.18 31.32 18.12
CA THR A 189 -15.16 32.31 17.75
C THR A 189 -14.21 31.74 16.71
N HIS A 190 -13.51 32.62 15.99
CA HIS A 190 -12.64 32.22 14.88
C HIS A 190 -11.29 32.90 14.92
N VAL A 191 -10.27 32.16 14.49
CA VAL A 191 -8.94 32.68 14.13
C VAL A 191 -8.72 32.40 12.66
N VAL A 192 -8.35 33.41 11.89
CA VAL A 192 -8.15 33.30 10.44
C VAL A 192 -6.78 33.80 10.03
N SER A 193 -6.23 33.26 8.94
CA SER A 193 -5.10 33.86 8.25
C SER A 193 -5.49 35.24 7.72
N ASN A 194 -4.73 36.26 8.05
CA ASN A 194 -4.98 37.65 7.66
C ASN A 194 -3.68 38.46 7.76
N ALA A 195 -3.77 39.77 7.53
CA ALA A 195 -2.62 40.67 7.57
C ALA A 195 -1.94 40.75 8.94
N ASP A 196 -2.59 40.28 10.02
CA ASP A 196 -2.02 40.39 11.37
C ASP A 196 -0.98 39.34 11.71
N TRP A 197 -0.88 38.28 10.90
CA TRP A 197 0.13 37.25 11.07
C TRP A 197 1.54 37.80 10.87
N THR A 198 2.48 37.23 11.61
CA THR A 198 3.90 37.56 11.51
C THR A 198 4.65 36.47 10.76
N ILE A 199 5.75 36.83 10.10
CA ILE A 199 6.57 35.93 9.29
C ILE A 199 8.04 35.96 9.70
N ALA A 200 8.70 34.81 9.66
CA ALA A 200 10.14 34.66 9.83
C ALA A 200 10.72 33.68 8.78
N SER A 201 11.96 33.89 8.34
CA SER A 201 12.72 32.99 7.46
C SER A 201 14.18 32.89 7.92
N LYS A 202 14.99 32.03 7.27
CA LYS A 202 16.45 31.98 7.56
C LYS A 202 17.17 33.32 7.28
N SER A 203 16.64 34.15 6.38
CA SER A 203 17.20 35.46 6.00
C SER A 203 16.49 36.65 6.65
N GLN A 204 15.32 36.45 7.26
CA GLN A 204 14.54 37.48 7.95
C GLN A 204 14.19 36.99 9.36
N THR A 205 14.88 37.52 10.36
CA THR A 205 14.85 36.97 11.72
C THR A 205 13.84 37.59 12.67
N ASP A 206 12.90 38.46 12.24
CA ASP A 206 11.91 38.95 13.22
C ASP A 206 10.63 39.58 12.65
N GLY A 207 9.48 39.12 13.18
CA GLY A 207 8.24 39.90 13.42
C GLY A 207 7.58 40.67 12.28
N LYS A 208 8.03 40.57 11.03
CA LYS A 208 7.42 41.29 9.90
C LYS A 208 5.99 40.80 9.67
N LYS A 209 5.09 41.68 9.25
CA LYS A 209 3.73 41.29 8.84
C LYS A 209 3.79 40.50 7.52
N VAL A 210 2.92 39.52 7.38
CA VAL A 210 2.75 38.76 6.12
C VAL A 210 2.25 39.66 4.98
N ALA A 211 2.51 39.27 3.74
CA ALA A 211 1.88 39.85 2.57
C ALA A 211 0.53 39.17 2.29
N LEU A 212 -0.50 39.95 2.01
CA LEU A 212 -1.77 39.42 1.49
C LEU A 212 -1.59 39.03 0.02
N ARG A 213 -1.87 37.77 -0.30
CA ARG A 213 -1.80 37.20 -1.65
C ARG A 213 -3.16 37.14 -2.35
N GLY A 214 -4.25 37.19 -1.59
CA GLY A 214 -5.62 37.22 -2.14
C GLY A 214 -6.69 37.05 -1.07
N ASN A 215 -7.94 37.20 -1.49
CA ASN A 215 -9.11 36.85 -0.68
C ASN A 215 -9.40 35.35 -0.80
N TYR A 216 -9.99 34.76 0.23
CA TYR A 216 -10.50 33.40 0.12
C TYR A 216 -11.55 33.29 -1.00
N GLY A 217 -11.36 32.35 -1.92
CA GLY A 217 -12.14 32.22 -3.15
C GLY A 217 -11.45 32.76 -4.41
N ASP A 218 -10.36 33.53 -4.28
CA ASP A 218 -9.59 33.98 -5.44
C ASP A 218 -8.79 32.81 -6.06
N GLY A 219 -8.63 32.83 -7.39
CA GLY A 219 -7.80 31.87 -8.09
C GLY A 219 -6.29 32.07 -7.82
N PRO A 220 -5.45 31.03 -7.98
CA PRO A 220 -5.79 29.68 -8.46
C PRO A 220 -6.44 28.76 -7.42
N TRP A 221 -6.39 29.13 -6.14
CA TRP A 221 -6.72 28.22 -5.04
C TRP A 221 -8.21 28.12 -4.68
N ASN A 222 -9.02 29.09 -5.10
CA ASN A 222 -10.47 29.12 -4.93
C ASN A 222 -10.90 28.89 -3.45
N ARG A 223 -12.01 28.19 -3.23
CA ARG A 223 -12.60 27.91 -1.91
C ARG A 223 -12.21 26.52 -1.40
N VAL A 224 -10.93 26.31 -1.16
CA VAL A 224 -10.35 25.00 -0.82
C VAL A 224 -11.04 24.28 0.36
N PHE A 225 -11.57 24.98 1.36
CA PHE A 225 -12.29 24.36 2.50
C PHE A 225 -13.68 23.83 2.16
N GLU A 226 -14.21 24.18 0.99
CA GLU A 226 -15.52 23.72 0.47
C GLU A 226 -15.34 22.52 -0.49
N ASN A 227 -14.10 22.14 -0.80
CA ASN A 227 -13.81 21.01 -1.67
C ASN A 227 -14.12 19.70 -0.93
N THR A 228 -15.29 19.13 -1.18
CA THR A 228 -15.78 17.88 -0.56
C THR A 228 -15.33 16.62 -1.32
N GLY A 229 -14.54 16.78 -2.38
CA GLY A 229 -14.22 15.74 -3.36
C GLY A 229 -12.80 15.14 -3.31
N SER A 230 -12.18 15.00 -2.13
CA SER A 230 -10.97 14.18 -2.02
C SER A 230 -11.31 12.82 -1.41
N GLU A 231 -11.31 11.80 -2.26
CA GLU A 231 -11.30 10.37 -1.88
C GLU A 231 -9.97 9.96 -1.17
N SER A 232 -9.05 10.90 -0.90
CA SER A 232 -7.72 10.65 -0.31
C SER A 232 -7.56 11.16 1.14
N ARG A 233 -8.57 11.78 1.73
CA ARG A 233 -8.54 12.16 3.16
C ARG A 233 -8.60 10.91 4.02
N VAL A 234 -7.60 10.73 4.90
CA VAL A 234 -7.69 9.78 6.02
C VAL A 234 -8.23 10.55 7.24
N PRO A 235 -9.51 10.35 7.65
CA PRO A 235 -10.01 10.93 8.89
C PRO A 235 -9.12 10.60 10.09
N ASN A 236 -9.05 11.52 11.06
CA ASN A 236 -8.44 11.19 12.34
C ASN A 236 -9.21 10.02 12.98
N GLY A 237 -8.48 9.05 13.50
CA GLY A 237 -9.02 7.80 14.02
C GLY A 237 -9.29 6.70 12.99
N THR A 238 -8.96 6.91 11.71
CA THR A 238 -8.94 5.81 10.73
C THR A 238 -7.84 4.79 11.04
N PHE A 239 -6.69 5.24 11.54
CA PHE A 239 -5.59 4.36 11.94
C PHE A 239 -5.48 4.29 13.46
N GLU A 240 -5.67 3.09 14.00
CA GLU A 240 -5.44 2.78 15.42
C GLU A 240 -4.20 1.89 15.54
N VAL A 241 -3.15 2.42 16.16
CA VAL A 241 -1.81 1.80 16.18
C VAL A 241 -1.34 1.52 17.62
N PRO A 242 -0.51 0.49 17.87
CA PRO A 242 0.08 0.31 19.19
C PRO A 242 0.99 1.49 19.59
N PRO A 243 1.29 1.69 20.89
CA PRO A 243 2.17 2.76 21.33
C PRO A 243 3.54 2.74 20.62
N GLY A 244 3.99 3.91 20.17
CA GLY A 244 5.26 4.08 19.47
C GLY A 244 5.26 3.73 17.97
N PHE A 245 4.10 3.39 17.39
CA PHE A 245 3.94 3.21 15.95
C PHE A 245 3.47 4.51 15.29
N VAL A 246 3.90 4.71 14.04
CA VAL A 246 3.47 5.83 13.19
C VAL A 246 3.00 5.27 11.85
N VAL A 247 2.19 6.05 11.14
CA VAL A 247 1.76 5.74 9.76
C VAL A 247 2.20 6.89 8.88
N ASP A 248 2.99 6.60 7.84
CA ASP A 248 3.38 7.56 6.83
C ASP A 248 2.77 7.17 5.48
N LYS A 249 2.10 8.12 4.83
CA LYS A 249 1.66 7.99 3.44
C LYS A 249 2.87 8.26 2.56
N LEU A 250 3.34 7.24 1.87
CA LEU A 250 4.54 7.32 1.03
C LEU A 250 4.25 7.81 -0.37
N PHE A 251 3.11 7.43 -0.94
CA PHE A 251 2.74 7.71 -2.32
C PHE A 251 1.23 7.57 -2.54
N THR A 252 0.63 8.53 -3.24
CA THR A 252 -0.75 8.48 -3.73
C THR A 252 -0.72 8.00 -5.17
N VAL A 253 -1.27 6.82 -5.43
CA VAL A 253 -1.23 6.19 -6.76
C VAL A 253 -2.15 6.93 -7.73
N PRO A 254 -1.64 7.52 -8.83
CA PRO A 254 -2.48 8.07 -9.88
C PRO A 254 -3.16 6.92 -10.62
N LYS A 255 -4.40 6.58 -10.22
CA LYS A 255 -5.13 5.38 -10.67
C LYS A 255 -5.24 5.27 -12.19
N GLU A 256 -5.40 6.40 -12.88
CA GLU A 256 -5.49 6.45 -14.35
C GLU A 256 -4.18 6.07 -15.04
N GLU A 257 -3.04 6.26 -14.37
CA GLU A 257 -1.71 5.97 -14.92
C GLU A 257 -1.19 4.62 -14.47
N LEU A 258 -1.24 4.36 -13.16
CA LEU A 258 -0.58 3.24 -12.48
C LEU A 258 -1.54 2.15 -12.02
N GLY A 259 -2.85 2.33 -12.24
CA GLY A 259 -3.86 1.34 -11.96
C GLY A 259 -4.19 1.19 -10.47
N SER A 260 -4.68 0.01 -10.10
CA SER A 260 -5.06 -0.35 -8.73
C SER A 260 -4.11 -1.42 -8.23
N TRP A 261 -3.24 -1.10 -7.27
CA TRP A 261 -2.23 -2.04 -6.80
C TRP A 261 -2.83 -3.10 -5.87
N VAL A 262 -2.51 -4.37 -6.11
CA VAL A 262 -3.08 -5.53 -5.39
C VAL A 262 -2.05 -6.41 -4.71
N CYS A 263 -0.77 -6.26 -5.06
CA CYS A 263 0.31 -7.04 -4.46
C CYS A 263 1.53 -6.16 -4.28
N ILE A 264 2.22 -6.33 -3.15
CA ILE A 264 3.52 -5.72 -2.88
C ILE A 264 4.54 -6.77 -2.42
N ALA A 265 5.80 -6.59 -2.79
CA ALA A 265 6.91 -7.42 -2.34
C ALA A 265 8.22 -6.62 -2.31
N PHE A 266 9.21 -7.07 -1.54
CA PHE A 266 10.55 -6.51 -1.62
C PHE A 266 11.35 -7.15 -2.77
N ASP A 267 12.21 -6.36 -3.40
CA ASP A 267 13.28 -6.85 -4.28
C ASP A 267 14.58 -7.16 -3.51
N ASN A 268 15.63 -7.62 -4.20
CA ASN A 268 16.94 -7.91 -3.61
C ASN A 268 17.72 -6.67 -3.13
N LYS A 269 17.24 -5.46 -3.41
CA LYS A 269 17.89 -4.20 -3.03
C LYS A 269 17.13 -3.47 -1.91
N GLY A 270 16.08 -4.08 -1.35
CA GLY A 270 15.27 -3.48 -0.28
C GLY A 270 14.32 -2.39 -0.78
N ARG A 271 14.01 -2.37 -2.08
CA ARG A 271 12.94 -1.55 -2.68
C ARG A 271 11.65 -2.36 -2.69
N LEU A 272 10.52 -1.68 -2.75
CA LEU A 272 9.22 -2.35 -2.93
C LEU A 272 8.90 -2.48 -4.41
N LEU A 273 8.13 -3.50 -4.74
CA LEU A 273 7.51 -3.73 -6.04
C LEU A 273 6.00 -3.74 -5.81
N ALA A 274 5.23 -3.16 -6.73
CA ALA A 274 3.78 -3.15 -6.66
C ALA A 274 3.16 -3.58 -8.00
N SER A 275 2.30 -4.59 -7.99
CA SER A 275 1.56 -5.03 -9.18
C SER A 275 0.19 -4.37 -9.22
N ASP A 276 -0.15 -3.80 -10.37
CA ASP A 276 -1.53 -3.45 -10.72
C ASP A 276 -2.41 -4.71 -10.87
N GLN A 277 -3.71 -4.55 -10.58
CA GLN A 277 -4.75 -5.58 -10.76
C GLN A 277 -5.15 -5.77 -12.23
N GLY A 278 -5.10 -4.69 -13.01
CA GLY A 278 -5.48 -4.68 -14.42
C GLY A 278 -4.29 -4.96 -15.34
N ASN A 279 -3.98 -3.99 -16.19
CA ASN A 279 -3.00 -4.09 -17.28
C ASN A 279 -1.91 -3.00 -17.24
N ARG A 280 -1.66 -2.37 -16.09
CA ARG A 280 -0.68 -1.28 -15.91
C ARG A 280 0.72 -1.76 -15.52
N GLY A 281 0.90 -3.07 -15.33
CA GLY A 281 2.20 -3.69 -15.09
C GLY A 281 2.65 -3.61 -13.64
N ILE A 282 3.96 -3.60 -13.44
CA ILE A 282 4.59 -3.60 -12.13
C ILE A 282 5.40 -2.32 -11.96
N CYS A 283 5.20 -1.65 -10.83
CA CYS A 283 5.99 -0.49 -10.44
C CYS A 283 7.07 -0.91 -9.43
N ARG A 284 8.20 -0.24 -9.49
CA ARG A 284 9.23 -0.24 -8.44
C ARG A 284 9.07 1.03 -7.61
N ILE A 285 9.18 0.87 -6.30
CA ILE A 285 9.04 1.94 -5.31
C ILE A 285 10.33 1.97 -4.48
N THR A 286 11.09 3.03 -4.67
CA THR A 286 12.28 3.33 -3.89
C THR A 286 11.86 4.16 -2.68
N LEU A 287 12.03 3.57 -1.50
CA LEU A 287 11.69 4.20 -0.23
C LEU A 287 12.60 5.39 0.09
N PRO A 288 12.12 6.40 0.85
CA PRO A 288 12.95 7.42 1.46
C PRO A 288 14.10 6.79 2.27
N ALA A 289 15.29 7.36 2.24
CA ALA A 289 16.49 6.67 2.74
C ALA A 289 16.43 6.27 4.21
N ALA A 290 15.80 7.06 5.08
CA ALA A 290 15.61 6.70 6.49
C ALA A 290 14.84 5.37 6.63
N LEU A 291 13.77 5.21 5.84
CA LEU A 291 12.97 3.98 5.80
C LEU A 291 13.68 2.85 5.06
N GLY A 292 14.35 3.16 3.94
CA GLY A 292 15.15 2.20 3.19
C GLY A 292 16.25 1.55 4.04
N ARG A 293 16.97 2.34 4.86
CA ARG A 293 17.99 1.84 5.78
C ARG A 293 17.38 0.92 6.85
N ALA A 294 16.22 1.29 7.40
CA ALA A 294 15.49 0.43 8.34
C ALA A 294 15.04 -0.88 7.68
N ALA A 295 14.72 -0.86 6.38
CA ALA A 295 14.42 -2.04 5.57
C ALA A 295 15.65 -2.81 5.06
N GLY A 296 16.87 -2.46 5.50
CA GLY A 296 18.10 -3.17 5.16
C GLY A 296 18.74 -2.77 3.82
N ARG A 297 18.27 -1.70 3.16
CA ARG A 297 18.91 -1.15 1.96
C ARG A 297 20.28 -0.54 2.31
N LYS A 298 21.30 -0.87 1.51
CA LYS A 298 22.63 -0.24 1.62
C LYS A 298 22.55 1.24 1.21
N PRO A 299 23.30 2.15 1.86
CA PRO A 299 23.31 3.55 1.46
C PRO A 299 23.75 3.73 0.00
N SER A 300 23.04 4.56 -0.77
CA SER A 300 23.50 5.04 -2.08
C SER A 300 23.78 6.55 -2.03
N ASP A 301 24.59 7.06 -2.96
CA ASP A 301 24.93 8.49 -3.03
C ASP A 301 23.72 9.41 -3.32
N SER A 302 22.54 8.82 -3.59
CA SER A 302 21.23 9.47 -3.78
C SER A 302 20.29 9.38 -2.57
N ASP A 303 20.81 9.02 -1.39
CA ASP A 303 20.05 8.76 -0.14
C ASP A 303 19.43 10.00 0.55
N GLU A 304 19.33 11.15 -0.11
CA GLU A 304 18.51 12.27 0.40
C GLU A 304 17.30 12.39 -0.51
N GLY A 305 16.11 11.97 -0.09
CA GLY A 305 14.97 12.06 -0.99
C GLY A 305 13.63 11.48 -0.56
N GLU A 306 12.64 11.89 -1.35
CA GLU A 306 11.24 11.49 -1.40
C GLU A 306 11.08 10.00 -1.77
N THR A 307 9.85 9.47 -1.64
CA THR A 307 9.49 8.20 -2.27
C THR A 307 9.57 8.38 -3.78
N VAL A 308 10.20 7.44 -4.49
CA VAL A 308 10.30 7.45 -5.95
C VAL A 308 9.63 6.22 -6.51
N VAL A 309 8.72 6.40 -7.47
CA VAL A 309 8.00 5.33 -8.15
C VAL A 309 8.32 5.38 -9.64
N GLU A 310 8.59 4.23 -10.22
CA GLU A 310 8.87 4.05 -11.65
C GLU A 310 8.25 2.73 -12.14
N ARG A 311 7.84 2.67 -13.40
CA ARG A 311 7.41 1.38 -13.99
C ARG A 311 8.63 0.54 -14.33
N LEU A 312 8.59 -0.74 -14.01
CA LEU A 312 9.60 -1.69 -14.47
C LEU A 312 9.41 -1.97 -15.96
N ASP A 313 10.51 -2.02 -16.68
CA ASP A 313 10.52 -2.37 -18.09
C ASP A 313 10.62 -3.89 -18.27
N PHE A 314 9.62 -4.44 -18.96
CA PHE A 314 9.57 -5.83 -19.40
C PHE A 314 9.50 -5.91 -20.95
N SER A 315 9.74 -4.82 -21.67
CA SER A 315 9.57 -4.73 -23.13
C SER A 315 10.40 -5.76 -23.92
N LYS A 316 11.55 -6.16 -23.38
CA LYS A 316 12.42 -7.22 -23.93
C LYS A 316 11.92 -8.64 -23.60
N CYS A 317 11.02 -8.78 -22.62
CA CYS A 317 10.52 -10.07 -22.14
C CYS A 317 9.44 -10.69 -23.05
N GLN A 318 9.37 -12.02 -23.07
CA GLN A 318 8.30 -12.76 -23.77
C GLN A 318 6.90 -12.47 -23.17
N TYR A 319 6.82 -12.31 -21.85
CA TYR A 319 5.58 -11.99 -21.15
C TYR A 319 5.68 -10.64 -20.45
N GLN A 320 4.60 -9.85 -20.54
CA GLN A 320 4.43 -8.58 -19.85
C GLN A 320 3.57 -8.83 -18.60
N PRO A 321 4.17 -8.98 -17.39
CA PRO A 321 3.42 -9.29 -16.20
C PRO A 321 2.55 -8.11 -15.73
N SER A 322 1.30 -8.41 -15.36
CA SER A 322 0.33 -7.53 -14.71
C SER A 322 -0.73 -8.40 -14.04
N GLY A 323 -1.50 -7.89 -13.08
CA GLY A 323 -2.49 -8.68 -12.34
C GLY A 323 -1.85 -9.76 -11.46
N ALA A 324 -0.61 -9.57 -11.02
CA ALA A 324 0.04 -10.46 -10.08
C ALA A 324 -0.56 -10.28 -8.68
N GLN A 325 -1.15 -11.34 -8.13
CA GLN A 325 -1.70 -11.35 -6.77
C GLN A 325 -0.69 -11.86 -5.74
N GLY A 326 0.36 -12.54 -6.20
CA GLY A 326 1.52 -12.92 -5.40
C GLY A 326 2.82 -12.53 -6.08
N MET A 327 3.77 -11.98 -5.32
CA MET A 327 5.13 -11.68 -5.77
C MET A 327 6.15 -12.14 -4.73
N LEU A 328 7.29 -12.64 -5.21
CA LEU A 328 8.37 -13.13 -4.36
C LEU A 328 9.71 -12.92 -5.07
N TRP A 329 10.64 -12.20 -4.44
CA TRP A 329 12.04 -12.29 -4.82
C TRP A 329 12.69 -13.51 -4.16
N ALA A 330 13.21 -14.44 -4.95
CA ALA A 330 13.95 -15.61 -4.48
C ALA A 330 14.83 -16.17 -5.60
N PHE A 331 15.81 -17.01 -5.29
CA PHE A 331 16.61 -17.72 -6.30
C PHE A 331 17.17 -16.80 -7.40
N ASP A 332 17.61 -15.60 -7.01
CA ASP A 332 18.09 -14.54 -7.92
C ASP A 332 17.13 -14.22 -9.06
N SER A 333 15.83 -14.24 -8.77
CA SER A 333 14.77 -13.99 -9.74
C SER A 333 13.54 -13.41 -9.05
N LEU A 334 12.71 -12.73 -9.84
CA LEU A 334 11.42 -12.26 -9.39
C LEU A 334 10.33 -13.23 -9.88
N TYR A 335 9.59 -13.81 -8.95
CA TYR A 335 8.47 -14.70 -9.23
C TYR A 335 7.14 -13.97 -9.08
N PHE A 336 6.18 -14.33 -9.93
CA PHE A 336 4.83 -13.78 -9.92
C PHE A 336 3.79 -14.88 -10.05
N CYS A 337 2.72 -14.74 -9.27
CA CYS A 337 1.51 -15.52 -9.43
C CYS A 337 0.44 -14.61 -10.04
N CYS A 338 0.26 -14.73 -11.36
CA CYS A 338 -0.67 -13.91 -12.13
C CYS A 338 -2.06 -14.51 -12.08
N ASN A 339 -3.06 -13.64 -11.94
CA ASN A 339 -4.48 -13.96 -12.05
C ASN A 339 -5.11 -13.00 -13.07
N GLY A 340 -5.09 -13.41 -14.35
CA GLY A 340 -5.35 -12.53 -15.48
C GLY A 340 -4.05 -12.05 -16.15
N GLY A 341 -4.05 -10.83 -16.68
CA GLY A 341 -2.90 -10.26 -17.39
C GLY A 341 -2.41 -11.15 -18.56
N PRO A 342 -1.16 -11.66 -18.52
CA PRO A 342 -0.63 -12.59 -19.54
C PRO A 342 -1.21 -14.03 -19.44
N GLY A 343 -2.18 -14.26 -18.56
CA GLY A 343 -2.82 -15.54 -18.27
C GLY A 343 -2.53 -16.00 -16.83
N SER A 344 -3.46 -16.75 -16.24
CA SER A 344 -3.26 -17.30 -14.90
C SER A 344 -2.10 -18.29 -14.85
N GLY A 345 -1.18 -18.09 -13.90
CA GLY A 345 0.00 -18.95 -13.82
C GLY A 345 1.10 -18.44 -12.89
N LEU A 346 2.11 -19.28 -12.71
CA LEU A 346 3.38 -18.94 -12.08
C LEU A 346 4.38 -18.52 -13.16
N TYR A 347 4.99 -17.36 -12.97
CA TYR A 347 5.97 -16.75 -13.87
C TYR A 347 7.26 -16.44 -13.12
N ARG A 348 8.35 -16.30 -13.88
CA ARG A 348 9.66 -15.88 -13.37
C ARG A 348 10.29 -14.88 -14.33
N ALA A 349 10.83 -13.79 -13.79
CA ALA A 349 11.62 -12.82 -14.53
C ALA A 349 13.06 -12.68 -14.01
N ARG A 350 13.97 -12.35 -14.92
CA ARG A 350 15.40 -12.14 -14.69
C ARG A 350 15.92 -10.92 -15.42
N ASP A 351 16.90 -10.29 -14.78
CA ASP A 351 17.76 -9.25 -15.33
C ASP A 351 19.09 -9.95 -15.67
N ASN A 352 19.34 -10.22 -16.96
CA ASN A 352 20.52 -10.94 -17.40
C ASN A 352 21.65 -9.99 -17.85
N ASP A 353 21.35 -8.72 -18.16
CA ASP A 353 22.31 -7.71 -18.58
C ASP A 353 22.78 -6.77 -17.45
N GLY A 354 22.14 -6.82 -16.29
CA GLY A 354 22.50 -6.08 -15.08
C GLY A 354 22.09 -4.62 -15.12
N ASP A 355 21.15 -4.25 -15.99
CA ASP A 355 20.65 -2.88 -16.14
C ASP A 355 19.56 -2.50 -15.11
N ASP A 356 19.25 -3.41 -14.18
CA ASP A 356 18.21 -3.26 -13.15
C ASP A 356 16.79 -3.17 -13.73
N GLN A 357 16.59 -3.70 -14.94
CA GLN A 357 15.32 -3.98 -15.61
C GLN A 357 15.25 -5.47 -16.00
N PHE A 358 14.07 -5.95 -16.41
CA PHE A 358 13.90 -7.36 -16.75
C PHE A 358 13.95 -7.59 -18.26
N ASP A 359 14.79 -8.53 -18.68
CA ASP A 359 14.98 -8.89 -20.10
C ASP A 359 14.48 -10.31 -20.43
N GLU A 360 14.25 -11.14 -19.42
CA GLU A 360 13.64 -12.45 -19.54
C GLU A 360 12.43 -12.53 -18.61
N CYS A 361 11.29 -12.97 -19.14
CA CYS A 361 10.15 -13.39 -18.33
C CYS A 361 9.53 -14.63 -18.98
N VAL A 362 9.38 -15.70 -18.20
CA VAL A 362 8.88 -17.00 -18.66
C VAL A 362 7.70 -17.45 -17.80
N LYS A 363 6.75 -18.17 -18.42
CA LYS A 363 5.69 -18.89 -17.70
C LYS A 363 6.23 -20.25 -17.27
N LEU A 364 6.32 -20.48 -15.96
CA LEU A 364 6.77 -21.75 -15.40
C LEU A 364 5.63 -22.78 -15.32
N LYS A 365 4.42 -22.32 -14.96
CA LYS A 365 3.24 -23.17 -14.85
C LYS A 365 1.98 -22.40 -15.21
N GLU A 366 1.14 -22.99 -16.04
CA GLU A 366 -0.23 -22.51 -16.25
C GLU A 366 -1.14 -22.96 -15.11
N PHE A 367 -1.97 -22.05 -14.61
CA PHE A 367 -3.03 -22.38 -13.65
C PHE A 367 -4.39 -22.34 -14.33
N ARG A 368 -5.12 -23.45 -14.22
CA ARG A 368 -6.44 -23.63 -14.83
C ARG A 368 -7.52 -23.01 -13.94
N GLY A 369 -7.73 -21.72 -14.11
CA GLY A 369 -8.71 -20.94 -13.34
C GLY A 369 -8.31 -19.48 -13.20
N GLY A 370 -9.11 -18.71 -12.50
CA GLY A 370 -8.87 -17.27 -12.32
C GLY A 370 -10.09 -16.54 -11.77
N GLY A 371 -10.02 -15.21 -11.83
CA GLY A 371 -11.06 -14.33 -11.30
C GLY A 371 -10.92 -14.13 -9.79
N GLU A 372 -12.00 -13.78 -9.10
CA GLU A 372 -11.94 -13.39 -7.69
C GLU A 372 -11.45 -14.51 -6.76
N HIS A 373 -11.70 -15.78 -7.11
CA HIS A 373 -11.18 -16.97 -6.42
C HIS A 373 -10.07 -17.70 -7.21
N GLY A 374 -9.24 -16.90 -7.88
CA GLY A 374 -8.18 -17.37 -8.75
C GLY A 374 -6.93 -17.87 -8.01
N PRO A 375 -5.78 -17.94 -8.69
CA PRO A 375 -4.50 -18.09 -8.01
C PRO A 375 -4.11 -16.79 -7.31
N HIS A 376 -3.47 -16.89 -6.14
CA HIS A 376 -3.19 -15.74 -5.28
C HIS A 376 -1.70 -15.64 -4.91
N SER A 377 -1.35 -15.80 -3.63
CA SER A 377 -0.02 -15.51 -3.11
C SER A 377 1.02 -16.60 -3.36
N ILE A 378 2.29 -16.22 -3.18
CA ILE A 378 3.44 -17.12 -3.19
C ILE A 378 4.39 -16.79 -2.03
N ARG A 379 4.99 -17.84 -1.45
CA ARG A 379 5.93 -17.71 -0.32
C ARG A 379 7.12 -18.65 -0.48
N LEU A 380 8.29 -18.20 -0.06
CA LEU A 380 9.46 -19.05 0.05
C LEU A 380 9.30 -19.99 1.23
N SER A 381 9.68 -21.26 1.07
CA SER A 381 9.70 -22.22 2.17
C SER A 381 10.74 -21.81 3.25
N PRO A 382 10.56 -22.20 4.52
CA PRO A 382 11.49 -21.85 5.59
C PRO A 382 12.93 -22.32 5.36
N ASP A 383 13.10 -23.43 4.64
CA ASP A 383 14.42 -23.96 4.26
C ASP A 383 15.04 -23.28 3.04
N GLY A 384 14.33 -22.33 2.42
CA GLY A 384 14.78 -21.58 1.25
C GLY A 384 14.86 -22.37 -0.04
N LYS A 385 14.24 -23.55 -0.13
CA LYS A 385 14.41 -24.47 -1.28
C LYS A 385 13.21 -24.55 -2.23
N ARG A 386 12.02 -24.16 -1.79
CA ARG A 386 10.77 -24.33 -2.54
C ARG A 386 9.94 -23.05 -2.51
N ILE A 387 9.09 -22.89 -3.50
CA ILE A 387 8.07 -21.85 -3.57
C ILE A 387 6.73 -22.51 -3.27
N PHE A 388 6.01 -22.01 -2.28
CA PHE A 388 4.63 -22.38 -2.01
C PHE A 388 3.72 -21.43 -2.77
N VAL A 389 2.67 -21.98 -3.38
CA VAL A 389 1.62 -21.24 -4.10
C VAL A 389 0.27 -21.56 -3.47
N ILE A 390 -0.57 -20.55 -3.32
CA ILE A 390 -1.94 -20.68 -2.82
C ILE A 390 -2.96 -20.21 -3.86
N ALA A 391 -4.09 -20.92 -3.97
CA ALA A 391 -5.16 -20.58 -4.90
C ALA A 391 -6.55 -20.90 -4.33
N GLY A 392 -7.56 -20.16 -4.81
CA GLY A 392 -8.97 -20.34 -4.49
C GLY A 392 -9.63 -21.52 -5.22
N ASN A 393 -10.87 -21.80 -4.83
CA ASN A 393 -11.70 -22.90 -5.33
C ASN A 393 -12.12 -22.78 -6.80
N HIS A 394 -11.86 -21.66 -7.47
CA HIS A 394 -12.08 -21.52 -8.91
C HIS A 394 -10.83 -21.88 -9.73
N THR A 395 -9.74 -22.25 -9.06
CA THR A 395 -8.49 -22.67 -9.69
C THR A 395 -8.26 -24.15 -9.44
N ASP A 396 -8.17 -24.91 -10.51
CA ASP A 396 -7.89 -26.34 -10.42
C ASP A 396 -6.44 -26.55 -9.94
N PRO A 397 -6.14 -27.65 -9.24
CA PRO A 397 -4.78 -27.96 -8.80
C PRO A 397 -3.76 -28.01 -9.96
N PRO A 398 -2.46 -27.82 -9.68
CA PRO A 398 -1.40 -27.77 -10.69
C PRO A 398 -1.32 -29.03 -11.58
N PHE A 399 -1.85 -30.16 -11.14
CA PHE A 399 -2.00 -31.41 -11.88
C PHE A 399 -3.38 -32.02 -11.60
N ASN A 400 -3.86 -32.92 -12.45
CA ASN A 400 -5.14 -33.60 -12.21
C ASN A 400 -4.97 -34.76 -11.22
N ALA A 401 -6.00 -35.04 -10.43
CA ALA A 401 -6.00 -36.17 -9.50
C ALA A 401 -5.61 -37.48 -10.20
N GLY A 402 -4.64 -38.20 -9.64
CA GLY A 402 -4.12 -39.46 -10.17
C GLY A 402 -2.88 -39.28 -11.06
N GLU A 403 -2.60 -38.09 -11.59
CA GLU A 403 -1.38 -37.85 -12.39
C GLU A 403 -0.10 -38.06 -11.55
N GLU A 404 -0.15 -37.84 -10.25
CA GLU A 404 0.97 -38.12 -9.32
C GLU A 404 1.30 -39.61 -9.18
N LEU A 405 0.39 -40.50 -9.58
CA LEU A 405 0.65 -41.94 -9.58
C LEU A 405 1.50 -42.38 -10.78
N GLU A 406 1.55 -41.56 -11.83
CA GLU A 406 2.23 -41.87 -13.10
C GLU A 406 3.39 -40.90 -13.40
N ASN A 407 3.44 -39.73 -12.75
CA ASN A 407 4.47 -38.71 -12.95
C ASN A 407 5.23 -38.44 -11.65
N GLU A 408 6.52 -38.83 -11.62
CA GLU A 408 7.41 -38.67 -10.46
C GLU A 408 7.63 -37.22 -10.01
N ASN A 409 7.33 -36.25 -10.87
CA ASN A 409 7.44 -34.83 -10.52
C ASN A 409 6.26 -34.34 -9.68
N TYR A 410 5.18 -35.12 -9.60
CA TYR A 410 3.98 -34.76 -8.86
C TYR A 410 3.83 -35.63 -7.63
N SER A 411 3.35 -35.01 -6.55
CA SER A 411 3.09 -35.68 -5.28
C SER A 411 1.96 -34.97 -4.54
N SER A 412 1.32 -35.68 -3.62
CA SER A 412 0.27 -35.10 -2.79
C SER A 412 0.36 -35.64 -1.37
N ARG A 413 0.28 -34.74 -0.39
CA ARG A 413 0.19 -35.09 1.04
C ARG A 413 -1.20 -35.60 1.42
N ILE A 414 -2.19 -35.38 0.57
CA ILE A 414 -3.57 -35.84 0.73
C ILE A 414 -3.88 -36.85 -0.38
N PRO A 415 -4.55 -37.98 -0.10
CA PRO A 415 -5.07 -38.84 -1.15
C PRO A 415 -5.90 -38.04 -2.16
N THR A 416 -5.66 -38.26 -3.45
CA THR A 416 -6.30 -37.54 -4.56
C THR A 416 -7.66 -38.14 -4.96
N ASN A 417 -8.30 -38.88 -4.04
CA ASN A 417 -9.64 -39.43 -4.22
C ASN A 417 -10.73 -38.38 -3.96
N TRP A 418 -10.64 -37.21 -4.60
CA TRP A 418 -11.51 -36.05 -4.39
C TRP A 418 -12.92 -36.21 -4.98
N GLY A 419 -13.36 -37.44 -5.23
CA GLY A 419 -14.75 -37.72 -5.53
C GLY A 419 -15.64 -37.37 -4.35
N GLU A 420 -16.84 -36.86 -4.63
CA GLU A 420 -17.82 -36.52 -3.61
C GLU A 420 -18.98 -37.51 -3.66
N ASP A 421 -19.15 -38.30 -2.59
CA ASP A 421 -20.27 -39.23 -2.43
C ASP A 421 -21.30 -38.64 -1.45
N LEU A 422 -22.35 -38.03 -2.02
CA LEU A 422 -23.38 -37.33 -1.25
C LEU A 422 -24.61 -38.23 -1.09
N LEU A 423 -25.07 -38.38 0.15
CA LEU A 423 -26.29 -39.14 0.46
C LEU A 423 -27.55 -38.53 -0.19
N LEU A 424 -27.56 -37.20 -0.34
CA LEU A 424 -28.66 -36.45 -0.95
C LEU A 424 -28.16 -35.68 -2.19
N PRO A 425 -29.04 -35.43 -3.17
CA PRO A 425 -28.69 -34.59 -4.31
C PRO A 425 -28.16 -33.23 -3.86
N ARG A 426 -27.07 -32.79 -4.48
CA ARG A 426 -26.49 -31.47 -4.21
C ARG A 426 -27.46 -30.37 -4.63
N MET A 427 -27.74 -29.46 -3.72
CA MET A 427 -28.28 -28.15 -4.06
C MET A 427 -27.11 -27.23 -4.32
N TRP A 428 -26.94 -26.84 -5.59
CA TRP A 428 -25.94 -25.85 -5.97
C TRP A 428 -26.28 -24.49 -5.41
N ASP A 429 -25.27 -23.64 -5.29
CA ASP A 429 -25.47 -22.22 -4.99
C ASP A 429 -26.48 -21.61 -5.98
N ALA A 430 -27.53 -20.97 -5.44
CA ALA A 430 -28.64 -20.45 -6.21
C ALA A 430 -28.25 -19.27 -7.11
N ASN A 431 -27.21 -18.52 -6.72
CA ASN A 431 -26.64 -17.43 -7.52
C ASN A 431 -25.61 -17.94 -8.56
N GLY A 432 -25.36 -19.25 -8.59
CA GLY A 432 -24.45 -19.91 -9.53
C GLY A 432 -22.98 -19.87 -9.10
N HIS A 433 -22.66 -19.37 -7.91
CA HIS A 433 -21.28 -19.32 -7.43
C HIS A 433 -20.68 -20.72 -7.29
N ALA A 434 -19.46 -20.93 -7.83
CA ALA A 434 -18.76 -22.22 -7.84
C ALA A 434 -19.61 -23.42 -8.34
N ARG A 435 -20.63 -23.18 -9.18
CA ARG A 435 -21.47 -24.26 -9.71
C ARG A 435 -20.65 -25.15 -10.63
N GLY A 436 -20.73 -26.47 -10.43
CA GLY A 436 -19.95 -27.46 -11.16
C GLY A 436 -18.51 -27.66 -10.65
N LYS A 437 -18.04 -26.83 -9.70
CA LYS A 437 -16.76 -27.07 -9.02
C LYS A 437 -16.92 -28.12 -7.93
N LEU A 438 -16.01 -29.08 -7.91
CA LEU A 438 -15.94 -30.16 -6.93
C LEU A 438 -14.73 -29.99 -6.02
N ALA A 439 -14.62 -30.86 -5.02
CA ALA A 439 -13.38 -31.06 -4.28
C ALA A 439 -12.17 -31.23 -5.24
N PRO A 440 -10.97 -30.78 -4.85
CA PRO A 440 -10.59 -30.40 -3.50
C PRO A 440 -11.07 -28.99 -3.12
N GLY A 441 -11.17 -28.10 -4.11
CA GLY A 441 -11.48 -26.68 -3.99
C GLY A 441 -10.51 -25.93 -3.07
N GLY A 442 -9.77 -24.98 -3.64
CA GLY A 442 -8.78 -24.20 -2.94
C GLY A 442 -7.62 -25.06 -2.44
N TRP A 443 -6.40 -24.60 -2.64
CA TRP A 443 -5.24 -25.45 -2.38
C TRP A 443 -3.99 -24.64 -2.10
N ILE A 444 -3.06 -25.29 -1.41
CA ILE A 444 -1.68 -24.86 -1.24
C ILE A 444 -0.78 -25.97 -1.77
N ALA A 445 0.17 -25.62 -2.63
CA ALA A 445 1.11 -26.56 -3.21
C ALA A 445 2.53 -25.98 -3.21
N GLY A 446 3.54 -26.84 -3.00
CA GLY A 446 4.95 -26.47 -3.09
C GLY A 446 5.57 -26.88 -4.42
N THR A 447 6.35 -26.01 -5.04
CA THR A 447 7.12 -26.26 -6.26
C THR A 447 8.61 -25.96 -6.09
N ASP A 448 9.46 -26.57 -6.92
CA ASP A 448 10.85 -26.14 -7.10
C ASP A 448 10.94 -24.78 -7.84
N PRO A 449 12.12 -24.13 -7.85
CA PRO A 449 12.33 -22.81 -8.48
C PRO A 449 12.11 -22.76 -10.00
N ASP A 450 12.09 -23.91 -10.69
CA ASP A 450 11.81 -23.98 -12.12
C ASP A 450 10.35 -24.33 -12.43
N GLY A 451 9.51 -24.55 -11.41
CA GLY A 451 8.10 -24.91 -11.62
C GLY A 451 7.85 -26.35 -12.07
N LYS A 452 8.85 -27.24 -11.96
CA LYS A 452 8.81 -28.58 -12.59
C LYS A 452 8.15 -29.64 -11.72
N THR A 453 8.37 -29.58 -10.42
CA THR A 453 7.82 -30.50 -9.43
C THR A 453 6.73 -29.84 -8.61
N TRP A 454 5.67 -30.57 -8.25
CA TRP A 454 4.54 -30.04 -7.50
C TRP A 454 4.11 -31.02 -6.40
N ASP A 455 4.00 -30.53 -5.17
CA ASP A 455 3.56 -31.28 -4.00
C ASP A 455 2.33 -30.61 -3.40
N ILE A 456 1.15 -31.23 -3.48
CA ILE A 456 -0.06 -30.71 -2.84
C ILE A 456 0.09 -30.83 -1.33
N PHE A 457 0.10 -29.69 -0.65
CA PHE A 457 0.39 -29.62 0.78
C PHE A 457 -0.87 -29.57 1.64
N SER A 458 -1.87 -28.79 1.22
CA SER A 458 -3.14 -28.58 1.93
C SER A 458 -4.26 -28.22 0.94
N ILE A 459 -5.50 -28.57 1.26
CA ILE A 459 -6.68 -28.37 0.40
C ILE A 459 -7.96 -28.00 1.18
N GLY A 460 -9.04 -27.70 0.47
CA GLY A 460 -10.38 -27.57 1.06
C GLY A 460 -10.70 -26.15 1.51
N TYR A 461 -10.20 -25.16 0.79
CA TYR A 461 -10.44 -23.73 1.03
C TYR A 461 -11.46 -23.15 0.07
N ARG A 462 -12.12 -22.05 0.45
CA ARG A 462 -12.98 -21.31 -0.48
C ARG A 462 -12.15 -20.34 -1.30
N ASN A 463 -11.57 -19.35 -0.64
CA ASN A 463 -10.82 -18.28 -1.27
C ASN A 463 -9.70 -17.80 -0.34
N PRO A 464 -8.61 -18.57 -0.19
CA PRO A 464 -7.52 -18.19 0.67
C PRO A 464 -6.55 -17.27 -0.08
N TYR A 465 -6.57 -15.98 0.25
CA TYR A 465 -5.83 -14.97 -0.52
C TYR A 465 -4.33 -14.99 -0.24
N ASP A 466 -3.94 -15.20 1.02
CA ASP A 466 -2.53 -15.18 1.42
C ASP A 466 -2.21 -16.27 2.45
N MET A 467 -0.92 -16.57 2.54
CA MET A 467 -0.33 -17.49 3.50
C MET A 467 1.02 -16.97 3.99
N ALA A 468 1.44 -17.43 5.16
CA ALA A 468 2.75 -17.13 5.72
C ALA A 468 3.25 -18.28 6.59
N PHE A 469 4.56 -18.51 6.52
CA PHE A 469 5.24 -19.33 7.51
C PHE A 469 5.54 -18.50 8.75
N ASN A 470 5.30 -19.07 9.94
CA ASN A 470 5.76 -18.48 11.19
C ASN A 470 7.26 -18.77 11.43
N ALA A 471 7.80 -18.30 12.56
CA ALA A 471 9.21 -18.49 12.92
C ALA A 471 9.59 -19.97 13.18
N ASP A 472 8.61 -20.82 13.51
CA ASP A 472 8.80 -22.26 13.72
C ASP A 472 8.68 -23.06 12.40
N GLY A 473 8.40 -22.39 11.29
CA GLY A 473 8.21 -23.01 9.98
C GLY A 473 6.83 -23.62 9.76
N GLU A 474 5.85 -23.31 10.62
CA GLU A 474 4.46 -23.72 10.45
C GLU A 474 3.73 -22.78 9.49
N LEU A 475 2.86 -23.35 8.65
CA LEU A 475 2.16 -22.61 7.61
C LEU A 475 0.76 -22.19 8.07
N PHE A 476 0.46 -20.90 7.94
CA PHE A 476 -0.87 -20.35 8.18
C PHE A 476 -1.45 -19.73 6.92
N ALA A 477 -2.76 -19.85 6.74
CA ALA A 477 -3.52 -19.20 5.68
C ALA A 477 -4.76 -18.51 6.25
N TYR A 478 -5.32 -17.56 5.50
CA TYR A 478 -6.59 -16.92 5.83
C TYR A 478 -7.60 -17.19 4.72
N ASP A 479 -8.69 -17.89 5.06
CA ASP A 479 -9.74 -18.30 4.12
C ASP A 479 -10.97 -17.39 4.28
N ALA A 480 -11.51 -16.90 3.16
CA ALA A 480 -12.71 -16.06 3.16
C ALA A 480 -13.99 -16.88 3.43
N ASP A 481 -15.01 -16.21 3.93
CA ASP A 481 -16.30 -16.83 4.24
C ASP A 481 -17.17 -17.04 2.99
N MET A 482 -18.36 -17.61 3.18
CA MET A 482 -19.45 -17.52 2.20
C MET A 482 -20.61 -16.79 2.88
N GLU A 483 -20.61 -15.45 2.82
CA GLU A 483 -21.59 -14.59 3.51
C GLU A 483 -23.06 -14.97 3.21
N TRP A 484 -23.32 -15.51 2.01
CA TRP A 484 -24.66 -15.96 1.58
C TRP A 484 -25.17 -17.18 2.35
N ASP A 485 -24.28 -17.93 3.01
CA ASP A 485 -24.65 -19.08 3.84
C ASP A 485 -24.90 -18.69 5.31
N VAL A 486 -24.76 -17.42 5.69
CA VAL A 486 -24.93 -16.98 7.09
C VAL A 486 -26.28 -17.44 7.65
N GLY A 487 -26.26 -18.05 8.83
CA GLY A 487 -27.43 -18.62 9.50
C GLY A 487 -27.77 -20.06 9.12
N THR A 488 -27.07 -20.65 8.13
CA THR A 488 -27.20 -22.08 7.82
C THR A 488 -26.27 -22.95 8.68
N PRO A 489 -26.58 -24.24 8.92
CA PRO A 489 -25.71 -25.16 9.66
C PRO A 489 -24.33 -25.40 9.02
N TRP A 490 -24.15 -25.03 7.75
CA TRP A 490 -22.91 -25.23 6.99
C TRP A 490 -22.19 -23.92 6.65
N TYR A 491 -22.59 -22.81 7.27
CA TYR A 491 -21.84 -21.56 7.19
C TYR A 491 -20.42 -21.76 7.71
N ARG A 492 -19.44 -21.21 7.00
CA ARG A 492 -18.06 -21.13 7.44
C ARG A 492 -17.65 -19.67 7.45
N PRO A 493 -17.31 -19.10 8.63
CA PRO A 493 -16.85 -17.73 8.71
C PRO A 493 -15.46 -17.59 8.11
N THR A 494 -15.00 -16.35 8.02
CA THR A 494 -13.60 -16.06 7.74
C THR A 494 -12.75 -16.69 8.84
N ARG A 495 -11.63 -17.31 8.46
CA ARG A 495 -10.88 -18.16 9.38
C ARG A 495 -9.38 -18.13 9.09
N VAL A 496 -8.60 -17.98 10.16
CA VAL A 496 -7.17 -18.29 10.16
C VAL A 496 -7.02 -19.80 10.31
N MET A 497 -6.19 -20.38 9.46
CA MET A 497 -6.04 -21.82 9.30
C MET A 497 -4.59 -22.18 9.54
N HIS A 498 -4.33 -23.05 10.51
CA HIS A 498 -3.04 -23.74 10.60
C HIS A 498 -3.03 -24.83 9.53
N ALA A 499 -2.44 -24.53 8.38
CA ALA A 499 -2.32 -25.44 7.24
C ALA A 499 -1.22 -26.48 7.51
N THR A 500 -1.54 -27.53 8.25
CA THR A 500 -0.59 -28.63 8.51
C THR A 500 -0.38 -29.49 7.27
N SER A 501 0.74 -30.20 7.15
CA SER A 501 0.96 -31.13 6.03
C SER A 501 -0.18 -32.15 5.92
N GLY A 502 -0.85 -32.18 4.78
CA GLY A 502 -1.97 -33.08 4.52
C GLY A 502 -3.32 -32.59 5.03
N SER A 503 -3.46 -31.32 5.47
CA SER A 503 -4.74 -30.80 5.95
C SER A 503 -5.79 -30.66 4.84
N GLU A 504 -7.05 -30.87 5.23
CA GLU A 504 -8.25 -30.68 4.43
C GLU A 504 -9.25 -29.86 5.26
N PHE A 505 -9.76 -28.76 4.71
CA PHE A 505 -10.60 -27.79 5.44
C PHE A 505 -12.08 -27.77 5.01
N GLY A 506 -12.49 -28.82 4.31
CA GLY A 506 -13.86 -29.22 4.05
C GLY A 506 -14.58 -28.48 2.94
N TRP A 507 -13.95 -27.56 2.18
CA TRP A 507 -14.67 -26.81 1.15
C TRP A 507 -15.35 -27.71 0.12
N ARG A 508 -16.66 -27.52 -0.05
CA ARG A 508 -17.48 -28.19 -1.05
C ARG A 508 -18.48 -27.18 -1.59
N SER A 509 -18.87 -27.33 -2.85
CA SER A 509 -19.81 -26.40 -3.49
C SER A 509 -21.25 -26.68 -3.06
N GLY A 510 -22.02 -25.60 -2.82
CA GLY A 510 -23.42 -25.69 -2.36
C GLY A 510 -23.58 -26.51 -1.09
N THR A 511 -24.57 -27.40 -1.07
CA THR A 511 -24.84 -28.31 0.07
C THR A 511 -24.02 -29.60 0.06
N GLY A 512 -22.92 -29.66 -0.70
CA GLY A 512 -22.01 -30.82 -0.66
C GLY A 512 -21.11 -30.87 0.58
N LYS A 513 -21.27 -29.92 1.51
CA LYS A 513 -20.41 -29.67 2.67
C LYS A 513 -20.63 -30.62 3.83
#